data_AF-A0A7K7S125-F1
#
_entry.id   AF-A0A7K7S125-F1
#
_cell.length_a   1.000
_cell.length_b   1.000
_cell.length_c   1.000
_cell.angle_alpha   90.00
_cell.angle_beta   90.00
_cell.angle_gamma   90.00
#
_symmetry.space_group_name_H-M   'P 1'
#
loop_
_entity.id
_entity.type
_entity.pdbx_description
1 polymer ?
#
loop_
_entity_poly.entity_id
_entity_poly.type
_entity_poly.pdbx_seq_one_letter_code
_entity_poly.pdbx_strand_id
1 'polypeptide(L)'
;ARARRAEAKAAAEARRQQELEDELWKDEDKHVLRKEQRKEEREKRRLEQLERRKELQRLLEEEDSKLKGKSPKQGNPGKITRAQIEENVRKEQQQRENTDAGEKEKSHLELPLEENLNRRLPEEGAVEARSIEDAIAAL
;
A
#
# COMPACT_ATOMS: atom_id res chain seq x y z
N ALA A 1 -28.85 47.25 0.53
CA ALA A 1 -29.60 46.04 0.12
C ALA A 1 -29.61 45.82 -1.40
N ARG A 2 -29.97 46.83 -2.22
CA ARG A 2 -29.99 46.71 -3.70
C ARG A 2 -28.60 46.51 -4.33
N ALA A 3 -27.57 47.18 -3.82
CA ALA A 3 -26.18 47.00 -4.27
C ALA A 3 -25.69 45.54 -4.16
N ARG A 4 -25.86 44.92 -2.98
CA ARG A 4 -25.53 43.50 -2.77
C ARG A 4 -26.31 42.54 -3.69
N ARG A 5 -27.57 42.87 -4.02
CA ARG A 5 -28.37 42.07 -4.98
C ARG A 5 -27.87 42.24 -6.42
N ALA A 6 -27.43 43.43 -6.80
CA ALA A 6 -26.83 43.69 -8.10
C ALA A 6 -25.46 43.00 -8.24
N GLU A 7 -24.62 43.06 -7.21
CA GLU A 7 -23.33 42.35 -7.16
C GLU A 7 -23.51 40.83 -7.21
N ALA A 8 -24.47 40.28 -6.46
CA ALA A 8 -24.77 38.84 -6.52
C ALA A 8 -25.27 38.41 -7.90
N LYS A 9 -26.08 39.25 -8.57
CA LYS A 9 -26.56 38.98 -9.93
C LYS A 9 -25.43 39.04 -10.96
N ALA A 10 -24.56 40.06 -10.88
CA ALA A 10 -23.39 40.19 -11.73
C ALA A 10 -22.40 39.04 -11.54
N ALA A 11 -22.18 38.59 -10.29
CA ALA A 11 -21.32 37.43 -10.01
C ALA A 11 -21.91 36.13 -10.55
N ALA A 12 -23.24 35.94 -10.47
CA ALA A 12 -23.90 34.78 -11.05
C ALA A 12 -23.84 34.77 -12.58
N GLU A 13 -23.99 35.94 -13.21
CA GLU A 13 -23.92 36.10 -14.66
C GLU A 13 -22.49 35.92 -15.17
N ALA A 14 -21.49 36.43 -14.44
CA ALA A 14 -20.08 36.20 -14.73
C ALA A 14 -19.69 34.73 -14.62
N ARG A 15 -20.16 34.02 -13.57
CA ARG A 15 -19.94 32.56 -13.45
C ARG A 15 -20.56 31.80 -14.59
N ARG A 16 -21.79 32.14 -14.98
CA ARG A 16 -22.47 31.50 -16.11
C ARG A 16 -21.74 31.74 -17.43
N GLN A 17 -21.20 32.94 -17.65
CA GLN A 17 -20.38 33.24 -18.83
C GLN A 17 -19.08 32.44 -18.82
N GLN A 18 -18.40 32.37 -17.67
CA GLN A 18 -17.20 31.54 -17.51
C GLN A 18 -17.46 30.06 -17.79
N GLU A 19 -18.54 29.50 -17.26
CA GLU A 19 -18.90 28.09 -17.51
C GLU A 19 -19.15 27.82 -19.00
N LEU A 20 -19.79 28.75 -19.72
CA LEU A 20 -20.02 28.64 -21.16
C LEU A 20 -18.73 28.78 -21.97
N GLU A 21 -17.82 29.67 -21.55
CA GLU A 21 -16.50 29.80 -22.15
C GLU A 21 -15.67 28.55 -21.90
N ASP A 22 -15.62 28.04 -20.67
CA ASP A 22 -14.91 26.82 -20.30
C ASP A 22 -15.45 25.61 -21.08
N GLU A 23 -16.77 25.51 -21.28
CA GLU A 23 -17.39 24.47 -22.09
C GLU A 23 -17.04 24.60 -23.58
N LEU A 24 -17.04 25.83 -24.12
CA LEU A 24 -16.63 26.09 -25.49
C LEU A 24 -15.16 25.73 -25.75
N TRP A 25 -14.31 25.87 -24.73
CA TRP A 25 -12.87 25.59 -24.79
C TRP A 25 -12.49 24.22 -24.25
N LYS A 26 -13.46 23.37 -23.93
CA LYS A 26 -13.21 22.03 -23.42
C LYS A 26 -12.60 21.16 -24.52
N ASP A 27 -11.50 20.48 -24.19
CA ASP A 27 -10.86 19.53 -25.08
C ASP A 27 -11.58 18.16 -25.02
N GLU A 28 -12.12 17.71 -26.15
CA GLU A 28 -12.80 16.42 -26.29
C GLU A 28 -11.96 15.39 -27.07
N ASP A 29 -10.70 15.70 -27.41
CA ASP A 29 -9.84 14.74 -28.09
C ASP A 29 -9.57 13.53 -27.19
N LYS A 30 -10.10 12.38 -27.60
CA LYS A 30 -9.91 11.07 -26.97
C LYS A 30 -8.45 10.75 -26.66
N HIS A 31 -7.51 11.16 -27.51
CA HIS A 31 -6.08 10.89 -27.30
C HIS A 31 -5.48 11.83 -26.25
N VAL A 32 -5.93 13.08 -26.17
CA VAL A 32 -5.53 14.03 -25.13
C VAL A 32 -6.08 13.58 -23.77
N LEU A 33 -7.38 13.28 -23.70
CA LEU A 33 -8.02 12.77 -22.47
C LEU A 33 -7.34 11.50 -21.94
N ARG A 34 -6.98 10.56 -22.83
CA ARG A 34 -6.21 9.35 -22.45
C ARG A 34 -4.78 9.65 -21.98
N LYS A 35 -4.15 10.75 -22.43
CA LYS A 35 -2.83 11.16 -21.94
C LYS A 35 -2.95 11.81 -20.56
N GLU A 36 -3.95 12.65 -20.37
CA GLU A 36 -4.25 13.27 -19.08
C GLU A 36 -4.59 12.22 -18.02
N GLN A 37 -5.48 11.28 -18.32
CA GLN A 37 -5.79 10.16 -17.43
C GLN A 37 -4.54 9.36 -17.03
N ARG A 38 -3.66 9.02 -17.98
CA ARG A 38 -2.41 8.32 -17.66
C ARG A 38 -1.47 9.15 -16.78
N LYS A 39 -1.47 10.47 -16.95
CA LYS A 39 -0.68 11.39 -16.11
C LYS A 39 -1.27 11.47 -14.70
N GLU A 40 -2.58 11.67 -14.60
CA GLU A 40 -3.32 11.72 -13.34
C GLU A 40 -3.20 10.41 -12.56
N GLU A 41 -3.36 9.25 -13.20
CA GLU A 41 -3.17 7.95 -12.56
C GLU A 41 -1.74 7.77 -12.01
N ARG A 42 -0.74 8.23 -12.76
CA ARG A 42 0.67 8.17 -12.32
C ARG A 42 0.92 9.10 -11.14
N GLU A 43 0.39 10.32 -11.17
CA GLU A 43 0.51 11.27 -10.06
C GLU A 43 -0.27 10.80 -8.83
N LYS A 44 -1.51 10.32 -9.01
CA LYS A 44 -2.34 9.75 -7.95
C LYS A 44 -1.64 8.58 -7.27
N ARG A 45 -1.10 7.62 -8.04
CA ARG A 45 -0.35 6.49 -7.50
C ARG A 45 0.90 6.94 -6.72
N ARG A 46 1.58 7.99 -7.18
CA ARG A 46 2.74 8.56 -6.49
C ARG A 46 2.32 9.21 -5.16
N LEU A 47 1.24 9.98 -5.16
CA LEU A 47 0.72 10.63 -3.96
C LEU A 47 0.23 9.59 -2.94
N GLU A 48 -0.52 8.60 -3.37
CA GLU A 48 -1.01 7.50 -2.51
C GLU A 48 0.16 6.73 -1.86
N GLN A 49 1.24 6.47 -2.60
CA GLN A 49 2.45 5.85 -2.01
C GLN A 49 3.12 6.74 -0.98
N LEU A 50 3.17 8.05 -1.22
CA LEU A 50 3.75 9.00 -0.27
C LEU A 50 2.87 9.16 0.98
N GLU A 51 1.55 9.20 0.81
CA GLU A 51 0.58 9.24 1.89
C GLU A 51 0.65 7.98 2.72
N ARG A 52 0.63 6.80 2.10
CA ARG A 52 0.80 5.52 2.79
C ARG A 52 2.12 5.46 3.57
N ARG A 53 3.22 5.95 2.99
CA ARG A 53 4.51 6.04 3.70
C ARG A 53 4.46 6.99 4.88
N LYS A 54 3.82 8.15 4.72
CA LYS A 54 3.66 9.15 5.77
C LYS A 54 2.80 8.64 6.91
N GLU A 55 1.73 7.92 6.60
CA GLU A 55 0.86 7.27 7.60
C GLU A 55 1.58 6.16 8.36
N LEU A 56 2.33 5.30 7.67
CA LEU A 56 3.18 4.28 8.30
C LEU A 56 4.23 4.91 9.22
N GLN A 57 4.90 5.97 8.76
CA GLN A 57 5.87 6.70 9.57
C GLN A 57 5.21 7.33 10.80
N ARG A 58 4.03 7.95 10.64
CA ARG A 58 3.28 8.51 11.75
C ARG A 58 2.91 7.45 12.79
N LEU A 59 2.48 6.26 12.36
CA LEU A 59 2.15 5.16 13.26
C LEU A 59 3.39 4.71 14.05
N LEU A 60 4.54 4.58 13.38
CA LEU A 60 5.82 4.25 14.02
C LEU A 60 6.22 5.32 15.05
N GLU A 61 6.10 6.61 14.71
CA GLU A 61 6.40 7.72 15.64
C GLU A 61 5.45 7.74 16.84
N GLU A 62 4.17 7.41 16.66
CA GLU A 62 3.19 7.28 17.74
C GLU A 62 3.53 6.10 18.67
N GLU A 63 3.98 4.96 18.14
CA GLU A 63 4.45 3.81 18.90
C GLU A 63 5.76 4.12 19.64
N ASP A 64 6.74 4.70 18.97
CA ASP A 64 8.00 5.15 19.55
C ASP A 64 7.77 6.15 20.67
N SER A 65 6.83 7.08 20.51
CA SER A 65 6.50 8.06 21.56
C SER A 65 5.91 7.38 22.81
N LYS A 66 5.07 6.36 22.63
CA LYS A 66 4.52 5.56 23.74
C LYS A 66 5.58 4.71 24.42
N LEU A 67 6.55 4.19 23.66
CA LEU A 67 7.67 3.40 24.16
C LEU A 67 8.76 4.26 24.83
N LYS A 68 9.00 5.47 24.32
CA LYS A 68 10.01 6.42 24.83
C LYS A 68 9.67 7.00 26.19
N GLY A 69 8.40 6.91 26.62
CA GLY A 69 8.00 7.14 28.01
C GLY A 69 8.45 6.04 28.98
N LYS A 70 8.87 4.87 28.49
CA LYS A 70 9.22 3.68 29.31
C LYS A 70 10.67 3.24 29.19
N SER A 71 11.43 3.71 28.20
CA SER A 71 12.85 3.37 28.06
C SER A 71 13.76 4.55 28.44
N PRO A 72 14.79 4.35 29.28
CA PRO A 72 15.79 5.37 29.50
C PRO A 72 16.45 5.68 28.15
N LYS A 73 16.42 6.96 27.79
CA LYS A 73 17.05 7.59 26.62
C LYS A 73 18.37 6.87 26.29
N GLN A 74 18.34 5.90 25.36
CA GLN A 74 19.57 5.42 24.74
C GLN A 74 20.10 6.61 23.95
N GLY A 75 21.06 7.31 24.55
CA GLY A 75 21.73 8.45 23.95
C GLY A 75 22.24 8.06 22.57
N ASN A 76 22.34 9.07 21.69
CA ASN A 76 23.05 8.95 20.42
C ASN A 76 24.25 8.01 20.59
N PRO A 77 24.45 7.01 19.71
CA PRO A 77 25.64 6.19 19.77
C PRO A 77 26.83 7.14 19.56
N GLY A 78 27.42 7.57 20.66
CA GLY A 78 28.67 8.31 20.65
C GLY A 78 29.67 7.47 19.88
N LYS A 79 30.57 8.13 19.15
CA LYS A 79 31.56 7.47 18.30
C LYS A 79 32.15 6.26 19.01
N ILE A 80 31.79 5.08 18.52
CA ILE A 80 32.17 3.80 19.12
C ILE A 80 33.60 3.52 18.68
N THR A 81 34.46 3.12 19.61
CA THR A 81 35.85 2.80 19.26
C THR A 81 35.92 1.49 18.49
N ARG A 82 36.93 1.32 17.64
CA ARG A 82 37.10 0.10 16.83
C ARG A 82 37.08 -1.18 17.69
N ALA A 83 37.66 -1.14 18.89
CA ALA A 83 37.65 -2.25 19.83
C ALA A 83 36.24 -2.64 20.31
N GLN A 84 35.36 -1.65 20.56
CA GLN A 84 33.97 -1.90 20.96
C GLN A 84 33.12 -2.46 19.80
N ILE A 85 33.43 -2.08 18.55
CA ILE A 85 32.81 -2.66 17.36
C ILE A 85 33.20 -4.13 17.24
N GLU A 86 34.48 -4.46 17.36
CA GLU A 86 34.99 -5.83 17.29
C GLU A 86 34.42 -6.71 18.43
N GLU A 87 34.27 -6.17 19.64
CA GLU A 87 33.62 -6.86 20.76
C GLU A 87 32.14 -7.15 20.50
N ASN A 88 31.38 -6.16 20.00
CA ASN A 88 29.97 -6.35 19.68
C ASN A 88 29.76 -7.37 18.56
N VAL A 89 30.58 -7.33 17.50
CA VAL A 89 30.53 -8.31 16.41
C VAL A 89 30.79 -9.72 16.93
N ARG A 90 31.78 -9.90 17.82
CA ARG A 90 32.06 -11.21 18.42
C ARG A 90 30.90 -11.71 19.29
N LYS A 91 30.26 -10.82 20.06
CA LYS A 91 29.07 -11.14 20.86
C LYS A 91 27.89 -11.53 19.99
N GLU A 92 27.67 -10.81 18.89
CA GLU A 92 26.59 -11.09 17.95
C GLU A 92 26.82 -12.42 17.22
N GLN A 93 28.06 -12.75 16.84
CA GLN A 93 28.41 -14.07 16.30
C GLN A 93 28.15 -15.20 17.30
N GLN A 94 28.55 -15.04 18.56
CA GLN A 94 28.26 -16.01 19.60
C GLN A 94 26.75 -16.16 19.86
N GLN A 95 25.98 -15.08 19.79
CA GLN A 95 24.53 -15.15 19.91
C GLN A 95 23.90 -15.86 18.72
N ARG A 96 24.34 -15.55 17.50
CA ARG A 96 23.90 -16.23 16.28
C ARG A 96 24.19 -17.71 16.33
N GLU A 97 25.40 -18.11 16.74
CA GLU A 97 25.78 -19.52 16.91
C GLU A 97 24.93 -20.23 17.98
N ASN A 98 24.58 -19.55 19.08
CA ASN A 98 23.68 -20.10 20.09
C ASN A 98 22.21 -20.17 19.63
N THR A 99 21.74 -19.25 18.78
CA THR A 99 20.39 -19.29 18.22
C THR A 99 20.25 -20.28 17.06
N ASP A 100 21.30 -20.49 16.27
CA ASP A 100 21.34 -21.47 15.17
C ASP A 100 21.36 -22.92 15.69
N ALA A 101 21.77 -23.10 16.95
CA ALA A 101 21.63 -24.37 17.68
C ALA A 101 20.21 -24.60 18.25
N GLY A 102 19.36 -23.56 18.31
CA GLY A 102 18.06 -23.60 18.98
C GLY A 102 16.87 -23.83 18.06
N GLU A 103 16.72 -23.06 16.99
CA GLU A 103 15.46 -23.05 16.22
C GLU A 103 15.72 -22.73 14.75
N LYS A 104 16.08 -23.75 13.97
CA LYS A 104 15.84 -23.69 12.53
C LYS A 104 14.33 -23.80 12.34
N GLU A 105 13.70 -22.76 11.84
CA GLU A 105 12.31 -22.82 11.39
C GLU A 105 12.17 -24.02 10.45
N LYS A 106 11.31 -24.98 10.82
CA LYS A 106 11.11 -26.21 10.07
C LYS A 106 10.69 -25.84 8.67
N SER A 107 11.54 -26.17 7.70
CA SER A 107 11.30 -25.84 6.30
C SER A 107 9.99 -26.49 5.81
N HIS A 108 9.44 -25.99 4.71
CA HIS A 108 8.29 -26.61 4.01
C HIS A 108 8.52 -28.07 3.58
N LEU A 109 9.73 -28.62 3.78
CA LEU A 109 10.06 -30.02 3.60
C LEU A 109 9.66 -30.89 4.81
N GLU A 110 9.57 -30.30 6.00
CA GLU A 110 9.22 -30.99 7.26
C GLU A 110 7.77 -30.75 7.69
N LEU A 111 7.16 -29.63 7.27
CA LEU A 111 5.75 -29.32 7.54
C LEU A 111 4.92 -29.55 6.26
N PRO A 112 3.87 -30.39 6.32
CA PRO A 112 2.96 -30.54 5.19
C PRO A 112 2.29 -29.19 4.89
N LEU A 113 2.12 -28.89 3.60
CA LEU A 113 1.45 -27.66 3.16
C LEU A 113 0.00 -27.66 3.68
N GLU A 114 -0.39 -26.60 4.40
CA GLU A 114 -1.76 -26.40 4.81
C GLU A 114 -2.64 -26.16 3.58
N GLU A 115 -3.79 -26.83 3.52
CA GLU A 115 -4.72 -26.66 2.41
C GLU A 115 -5.38 -25.28 2.41
N ASN A 116 -5.54 -24.71 1.22
CA ASN A 116 -6.21 -23.43 1.07
C ASN A 116 -7.72 -23.59 1.33
N LEU A 117 -8.19 -23.08 2.47
CA LEU A 117 -9.60 -23.08 2.88
C LEU A 117 -10.53 -22.32 1.90
N ASN A 118 -9.98 -21.44 1.06
CA ASN A 118 -10.72 -20.74 0.00
C ASN A 118 -10.79 -21.53 -1.31
N ARG A 119 -10.16 -22.70 -1.40
CA ARG A 119 -10.33 -23.61 -2.53
C ARG A 119 -11.74 -24.17 -2.45
N ARG A 120 -12.66 -23.63 -3.25
CA ARG A 120 -13.94 -24.30 -3.51
C ARG A 120 -13.62 -25.61 -4.20
N LEU A 121 -13.65 -26.70 -3.44
CA LEU A 121 -13.66 -28.04 -4.02
C LEU A 121 -14.93 -28.14 -4.87
N PRO A 122 -14.85 -28.58 -6.14
CA PRO A 122 -16.06 -28.97 -6.85
C PRO A 122 -16.76 -30.04 -6.00
N GLU A 123 -18.06 -29.87 -5.75
CA GLU A 123 -18.81 -30.77 -4.88
C GLU A 123 -18.63 -32.23 -5.32
N GLU A 124 -18.55 -33.16 -4.35
CA GLU A 124 -18.42 -34.59 -4.62
C GLU A 124 -19.61 -35.04 -5.49
N GLY A 125 -19.36 -35.21 -6.80
CA GLY A 125 -20.38 -35.55 -7.80
C GLY A 125 -20.56 -34.54 -8.94
N ALA A 126 -19.85 -33.41 -8.94
CA ALA A 126 -19.87 -32.48 -10.07
C ALA A 126 -19.04 -33.04 -11.24
N VAL A 127 -19.73 -33.59 -12.24
CA VAL A 127 -19.08 -34.02 -13.50
C VAL A 127 -18.74 -32.77 -14.30
N GLU A 128 -17.50 -32.32 -14.19
CA GLU A 128 -16.98 -31.27 -15.05
C GLU A 128 -16.72 -31.86 -16.45
N ALA A 129 -17.72 -31.74 -17.34
CA ALA A 129 -17.62 -32.16 -18.72
C ALA A 129 -16.69 -31.22 -19.53
N ARG A 130 -15.38 -31.37 -19.32
CA ARG A 130 -14.35 -30.59 -20.00
C ARG A 130 -14.08 -31.07 -21.43
N SER A 131 -14.56 -32.27 -21.79
CA SER A 131 -14.55 -32.81 -23.14
C SER A 131 -15.96 -33.14 -23.63
N ILE A 132 -16.12 -33.26 -24.96
CA ILE A 132 -17.42 -33.61 -25.59
C ILE A 132 -17.84 -35.03 -25.18
N GLU A 133 -16.87 -35.94 -25.08
CA GLU A 133 -17.11 -37.33 -24.65
C GLU A 133 -17.58 -37.38 -23.19
N ASP A 134 -17.00 -36.56 -22.31
CA ASP A 134 -17.43 -36.45 -20.91
C ASP A 134 -18.83 -35.83 -20.78
N ALA A 135 -19.17 -34.86 -21.65
CA ALA A 135 -20.51 -34.25 -21.69
C ALA A 135 -21.59 -35.26 -22.09
N ILE A 136 -21.25 -36.18 -22.99
CA ILE A 136 -22.14 -37.25 -23.43
C ILE A 136 -22.29 -38.31 -22.33
N ALA A 137 -21.22 -38.62 -21.59
CA ALA A 137 -21.26 -39.60 -20.51
C ALA A 137 -22.00 -39.12 -19.24
N ALA A 138 -22.12 -37.80 -19.07
CA ALA A 138 -22.80 -37.15 -17.94
C ALA A 138 -24.32 -36.97 -18.12
N LEU A 139 -24.86 -37.28 -19.31
CA LEU A 139 -26.27 -37.16 -19.67
C LEU A 139 -27.03 -38.45 -19.37
#